data_AF-T1A8A8-F1
#
_entry.id   AF-T1A8A8-F1
#
_cell.length_a   1.000
_cell.length_b   1.000
_cell.length_c   1.000
_cell.angle_alpha   90.00
_cell.angle_beta   90.00
_cell.angle_gamma   90.00
#
_symmetry.space_group_name_H-M   'P 1'
#
loop_
_entity.id
_entity.type
_entity.pdbx_description
1 polymer ?
#
loop_
_entity_poly.entity_id
_entity_poly.type
_entity_poly.pdbx_seq_one_letter_code
_entity_poly.pdbx_strand_id
1 'polypeptide(L)'
;YCHGGCPKDRIATRDGQVLNYLCEGYHRFYAHVRPHVERMVDLARAGRRPSTIMAELAGDEHDLRRAFALAGRNDPCPCGSGRKFKNCCLTSGRA
;
A
#
# COMPACT_ATOMS: atom_id res chain seq x y z
N TYR A 1 -16.79 -2.24 0.32
CA TYR A 1 -16.03 -2.65 -0.88
C TYR A 1 -16.10 -4.15 -1.15
N CYS A 2 -15.89 -5.07 -0.18
CA CYS A 2 -15.87 -6.52 -0.49
C CYS A 2 -17.26 -7.21 -0.55
N HIS A 3 -18.21 -6.85 0.34
CA HIS A 3 -19.57 -7.41 0.40
C HIS A 3 -19.65 -8.96 0.42
N GLY A 4 -18.61 -9.63 0.93
CA GLY A 4 -18.52 -11.09 0.99
C GLY A 4 -18.19 -11.77 -0.34
N GLY A 5 -17.87 -11.02 -1.39
CA GLY A 5 -17.54 -11.55 -2.71
C GLY A 5 -18.64 -12.41 -3.34
N CYS A 6 -18.25 -13.23 -4.32
CA CYS A 6 -19.12 -14.17 -5.00
C CYS A 6 -19.68 -15.22 -4.01
N PRO A 7 -21.01 -15.46 -3.96
CA PRO A 7 -21.60 -16.49 -3.10
C PRO A 7 -21.03 -17.89 -3.30
N LYS A 8 -20.65 -18.25 -4.54
CA LYS A 8 -20.06 -19.56 -4.88
C LYS A 8 -18.74 -19.82 -4.13
N ASP A 9 -18.00 -18.76 -3.83
CA ASP A 9 -16.69 -18.87 -3.18
C ASP A 9 -16.79 -18.79 -1.65
N ARG A 10 -18.02 -18.72 -1.10
CA ARG A 10 -18.28 -18.68 0.34
C ARG A 10 -18.32 -20.09 0.93
N ILE A 11 -17.14 -20.70 0.98
CA ILE A 11 -16.94 -22.09 1.40
C ILE A 11 -16.06 -22.23 2.65
N ALA A 12 -15.54 -21.12 3.19
CA ALA A 12 -14.75 -21.12 4.41
C ALA A 12 -15.62 -20.71 5.62
N THR A 13 -15.37 -21.33 6.77
CA THR A 13 -16.05 -20.96 8.02
C THR A 13 -15.05 -20.39 9.02
N ARG A 14 -15.41 -19.25 9.62
CA ARG A 14 -14.65 -18.62 10.71
C ARG A 14 -15.64 -18.03 11.70
N ASP A 15 -15.50 -18.37 12.98
CA ASP A 15 -16.34 -17.86 14.07
C ASP A 15 -17.85 -17.99 13.80
N GLY A 16 -18.26 -19.12 13.20
CA GLY A 16 -19.65 -19.40 12.83
C GLY A 16 -20.16 -18.66 11.58
N GLN A 17 -19.35 -17.82 10.96
CA GLN A 17 -19.69 -17.12 9.72
C GLN A 17 -19.16 -17.86 8.49
N VAL A 18 -20.00 -17.97 7.46
CA VAL A 18 -19.59 -18.49 6.15
C VAL A 18 -19.04 -17.34 5.33
N LEU A 19 -17.74 -17.39 5.06
CA LEU A 19 -16.96 -16.36 4.41
C LEU A 19 -16.43 -16.84 3.05
N ASN A 20 -16.10 -15.87 2.20
CA ASN A 20 -15.31 -16.13 1.01
C ASN A 20 -13.96 -16.74 1.41
N TYR A 21 -13.52 -17.83 0.76
CA TYR A 21 -12.25 -18.50 1.13
C TYR A 21 -11.01 -17.60 0.98
N LEU A 22 -11.11 -16.52 0.19
CA LEU A 22 -10.06 -15.51 0.01
C LEU A 22 -10.22 -14.29 0.95
N CYS A 23 -11.10 -14.35 1.95
CA CYS A 23 -11.42 -13.18 2.79
C CYS A 23 -10.18 -12.46 3.33
N GLU A 24 -9.23 -13.19 3.94
CA GLU A 24 -8.00 -12.59 4.48
C GLU A 24 -7.10 -12.01 3.38
N GLY A 25 -6.99 -12.72 2.25
CA GLY A 25 -6.26 -12.25 1.07
C GLY A 25 -6.85 -10.94 0.53
N TYR A 26 -8.17 -10.85 0.45
CA TYR A 26 -8.86 -9.63 0.05
C TYR A 26 -8.61 -8.49 1.04
N HIS A 27 -8.62 -8.72 2.35
CA HIS A 27 -8.28 -7.67 3.31
C HIS A 27 -6.89 -7.07 3.04
N ARG A 28 -5.88 -7.91 2.81
CA ARG A 28 -4.51 -7.47 2.50
C ARG A 28 -4.44 -6.76 1.15
N PHE A 29 -5.05 -7.35 0.12
CA PHE A 29 -5.10 -6.79 -1.22
C PHE A 29 -5.73 -5.40 -1.21
N TYR A 30 -6.94 -5.25 -0.67
CA TYR A 30 -7.63 -3.98 -0.64
C TYR A 30 -6.94 -2.95 0.26
N ALA A 31 -6.31 -3.35 1.36
CA ALA A 31 -5.50 -2.43 2.16
C ALA A 31 -4.34 -1.84 1.35
N HIS A 32 -3.72 -2.63 0.47
CA HIS A 32 -2.63 -2.20 -0.39
C HIS A 32 -3.09 -1.38 -1.60
N VAL A 33 -4.08 -1.87 -2.37
CA VAL A 33 -4.43 -1.26 -3.66
C VAL A 33 -5.38 -0.07 -3.54
N ARG A 34 -6.16 0.03 -2.44
CA ARG A 34 -7.22 1.04 -2.32
C ARG A 34 -6.70 2.49 -2.48
N PRO A 35 -5.59 2.93 -1.85
CA PRO A 35 -5.09 4.29 -2.03
C PRO A 35 -4.78 4.61 -3.50
N HIS A 36 -4.24 3.64 -4.25
CA HIS A 36 -3.93 3.80 -5.66
C HIS A 36 -5.19 3.84 -6.53
N VAL A 37 -6.20 3.01 -6.22
CA VAL A 37 -7.48 3.03 -6.93
C VAL A 37 -8.26 4.31 -6.66
N GLU A 38 -8.29 4.78 -5.41
CA GLU A 38 -8.90 6.06 -5.05
C GLU A 38 -8.22 7.22 -5.80
N ARG A 39 -6.88 7.20 -5.86
CA ARG A 39 -6.14 8.19 -6.66
C ARG A 39 -6.50 8.13 -8.14
N MET A 40 -6.64 6.93 -8.72
CA MET A 40 -7.11 6.78 -10.10
C MET A 40 -8.51 7.37 -10.32
N VAL A 41 -9.41 7.22 -9.35
CA VAL A 41 -10.75 7.82 -9.38
C VAL A 41 -10.68 9.34 -9.31
N ASP A 42 -9.83 9.90 -8.45
CA ASP A 42 -9.66 11.35 -8.33
C ASP A 42 -9.11 11.96 -9.63
N LEU A 43 -8.15 11.27 -10.28
CA LEU A 43 -7.66 11.66 -11.60
C LEU A 43 -8.77 11.68 -12.64
N ALA A 44 -9.59 10.62 -12.70
CA ALA A 44 -10.72 10.53 -13.63
C ALA A 44 -11.72 11.65 -13.40
N ARG A 45 -12.08 11.94 -12.14
CA ARG A 45 -13.00 13.02 -11.76
C ARG A 45 -12.45 14.40 -12.15
N ALA A 46 -11.14 14.58 -12.13
CA ALA A 46 -10.45 15.78 -12.60
C ALA A 46 -10.28 15.84 -14.13
N GLY A 47 -10.85 14.90 -14.90
CA GLY A 47 -10.70 14.84 -16.36
C GLY A 47 -9.31 14.38 -16.83
N ARG A 48 -8.47 13.86 -15.94
CA ARG A 48 -7.16 13.31 -16.26
C ARG A 48 -7.26 11.81 -16.53
N ARG A 49 -6.26 11.26 -17.24
CA ARG A 49 -6.17 9.82 -17.47
C ARG A 49 -5.80 9.12 -16.14
N PRO A 50 -6.53 8.08 -15.70
CA PRO A 50 -6.16 7.31 -14.52
C PRO A 50 -4.74 6.75 -14.56
N SER A 51 -4.25 6.39 -15.75
CA SER A 51 -2.89 5.88 -15.95
C SER A 51 -1.79 6.88 -15.59
N THR A 52 -2.10 8.17 -15.43
CA THR A 52 -1.13 9.17 -14.99
C THR A 52 -0.60 8.89 -13.58
N ILE A 53 -1.30 8.09 -12.78
CA ILE A 53 -0.81 7.62 -11.48
C ILE A 53 0.57 6.96 -11.57
N MET A 54 0.90 6.29 -12.69
CA MET A 54 2.19 5.62 -12.85
C MET A 54 3.37 6.59 -12.78
N ALA A 55 3.21 7.79 -13.34
CA ALA A 55 4.25 8.82 -13.28
C ALA A 55 4.36 9.43 -11.88
N GLU A 56 3.22 9.60 -11.18
CA GLU A 56 3.19 10.10 -9.80
C GLU A 56 3.91 9.11 -8.87
N LEU A 57 3.58 7.81 -8.97
CA LEU A 57 4.22 6.75 -8.18
C LEU A 57 5.72 6.61 -8.46
N ALA A 58 6.13 6.72 -9.74
CA ALA A 58 7.54 6.70 -10.09
C ALA A 58 8.31 7.89 -9.49
N GLY A 59 7.67 9.06 -9.41
CA GLY A 59 8.20 10.24 -8.71
C GLY A 59 8.38 9.99 -7.22
N ASP A 60 7.35 9.50 -6.54
CA ASP A 60 7.40 9.16 -5.10
C ASP A 60 8.52 8.16 -4.78
N GLU A 61 8.67 7.13 -5.63
CA GLU A 61 9.72 6.13 -5.49
C GLU A 61 11.13 6.71 -5.66
N HIS A 62 11.31 7.62 -6.62
CA HIS A 62 12.57 8.32 -6.81
C HIS A 62 12.90 9.24 -5.63
N ASP A 63 11.91 9.96 -5.11
CA ASP A 63 12.08 10.86 -3.97
C ASP A 63 12.37 10.08 -2.68
N LEU A 64 11.73 8.93 -2.49
CA LEU A 64 12.02 8.04 -1.37
C LEU A 64 13.45 7.47 -1.45
N ARG A 65 13.89 7.02 -2.64
CA ARG A 65 15.29 6.58 -2.87
C ARG A 65 16.28 7.69 -2.55
N ARG A 66 16.00 8.91 -3.01
CA ARG A 66 16.82 10.09 -2.71
C ARG A 66 16.86 10.39 -1.22
N ALA A 67 15.72 10.32 -0.54
CA ALA A 67 15.65 10.51 0.90
C ALA A 67 16.49 9.47 1.65
N PHE A 68 16.47 8.20 1.24
CA PHE A 68 17.35 7.17 1.80
C PHE A 68 18.83 7.42 1.54
N ALA A 69 19.19 7.86 0.33
CA ALA A 69 20.57 8.18 -0.01
C ALA A 69 21.13 9.37 0.81
N LEU A 70 20.27 10.33 1.16
CA LEU A 70 20.64 11.52 1.93
C LEU A 70 20.50 11.36 3.45
N ALA A 71 19.79 10.33 3.93
CA ALA A 71 19.49 10.16 5.34
C ALA A 71 20.76 9.85 6.16
N GLY A 72 21.04 10.73 7.12
CA GLY A 72 22.08 10.51 8.12
C GLY A 72 21.68 9.42 9.12
N ARG A 73 22.70 8.78 9.71
CA ARG A 73 22.54 7.66 10.67
C ARG A 73 21.52 7.95 11.79
N ASN A 74 21.45 9.19 12.26
CA ASN A 74 20.60 9.59 13.39
C ASN A 74 19.28 10.28 12.98
N ASP A 75 19.07 10.55 11.70
CA ASP A 75 17.88 11.24 11.20
C ASP A 75 16.65 10.35 11.28
N PRO A 76 15.42 10.91 11.24
CA PRO A 76 14.22 10.11 11.06
C PRO A 76 14.31 9.22 9.82
N CYS A 77 13.88 7.97 9.94
CA CYS A 77 13.96 7.01 8.85
C CYS A 77 12.95 7.37 7.73
N PRO A 78 13.39 7.49 6.45
CA PRO A 78 12.51 7.86 5.34
C PRO A 78 11.31 6.93 5.09
N CYS A 79 11.33 5.69 5.61
CA CYS A 79 10.17 4.78 5.54
C CYS A 79 8.95 5.23 6.37
N GLY A 80 9.02 6.34 7.10
CA GLY A 80 7.90 6.86 7.89
C GLY A 80 7.65 6.16 9.22
N SER A 81 8.55 5.28 9.67
CA SER A 81 8.39 4.53 10.93
C SER A 81 8.51 5.37 12.21
N GLY A 82 8.92 6.63 12.10
CA GLY A 82 9.20 7.53 13.23
C GLY A 82 10.48 7.21 14.01
N ARG A 83 11.20 6.14 13.66
CA ARG A 83 12.46 5.75 14.31
C ARG A 83 13.65 6.44 13.66
N LYS A 84 14.77 6.56 14.38
CA LYS A 84 16.06 6.95 13.78
C LYS A 84 16.49 5.94 12.73
N PHE A 85 17.11 6.39 11.64
CA PHE A 85 17.46 5.55 10.49
C PHE A 85 18.33 4.34 10.88
N LYS A 86 19.33 4.55 11.76
CA LYS A 86 20.16 3.47 12.33
C LYS A 86 19.43 2.38 13.09
N ASN A 87 18.24 2.68 13.60
CA ASN A 87 17.42 1.74 14.39
C ASN A 87 16.24 1.21 13.55
N CYS A 88 16.30 1.37 12.23
CA CYS A 88 15.23 1.00 11.32
C CYS A 88 15.76 0.42 10.00
N CYS A 89 15.60 1.11 8.86
CA CYS A 89 15.95 0.56 7.54
C CYS A 89 17.46 0.31 7.37
N LEU A 90 18.33 1.07 8.04
CA LEU A 90 19.79 0.88 7.93
C LEU A 90 20.27 -0.47 8.49
N THR A 91 19.67 -0.94 9.60
CA THR A 91 20.01 -2.25 10.18
C THR A 91 19.20 -3.40 9.61
N SER A 92 17.99 -3.12 9.12
CA SER A 92 17.12 -4.14 8.54
C SER A 92 17.35 -4.41 7.05
N GLY A 93 18.26 -3.68 6.39
CA GLY A 93 18.56 -3.84 4.97
C GLY A 93 17.41 -3.46 4.04
N ARG A 94 16.49 -2.61 4.52
CA ARG A 94 15.31 -2.12 3.78
C ARG A 94 15.48 -0.67 3.31
N ALA A 95 16.73 -0.22 3.21
CA ALA A 95 17.13 1.11 2.77
C ALA A 95 17.39 1.10 1.25
#